data_AF-A0A9E3RMD0-F1
#
_entry.id   AF-A0A9E3RMD0-F1
#
_cell.length_a   1.000
_cell.length_b   1.000
_cell.length_c   1.000
_cell.angle_alpha   90.00
_cell.angle_beta   90.00
_cell.angle_gamma   90.00
#
_symmetry.space_group_name_H-M   'P 1'
#
loop_
_entity.id
_entity.type
_entity.pdbx_description
1 polymer ?
#
loop_
_entity_poly.entity_id
_entity_poly.type
_entity_poly.pdbx_seq_one_letter_code
_entity_poly.pdbx_strand_id
1 'polypeptide(L)'
;MNTSGNWKNKRMVLQLILPLVVLSLVALNSCSMNGKYIEQPKGPRGLCSLVINNNYDHDIVVKLYDVKNPNVTLHFFYVSSKSTATIAGIAPGNLMMRYSKGSDWDSKQKMFLHDRSNYESDQIFKFEETETETKTSDGIYKERHYSVQQYTLNASSGEGNATVSPIDDKEFNDKK
;
A
#
# COMPACT_ATOMS: atom_id res chain seq x y z
N MET A 1 -73.28 14.50 16.95
CA MET A 1 -74.14 13.61 17.75
C MET A 1 -73.83 12.18 17.31
N ASN A 2 -72.95 11.51 18.05
CA ASN A 2 -73.25 10.44 19.02
C ASN A 2 -73.79 9.17 18.36
N THR A 3 -72.93 8.13 18.24
CA THR A 3 -72.88 6.89 19.05
C THR A 3 -73.99 5.89 18.63
N SER A 4 -73.82 4.58 18.52
CA SER A 4 -72.96 3.58 19.15
C SER A 4 -73.08 2.27 18.35
N GLY A 5 -72.16 1.31 18.54
CA GLY A 5 -72.32 -0.03 17.96
C GLY A 5 -71.17 -0.97 18.28
N ASN A 6 -70.97 -1.27 19.56
CA ASN A 6 -70.14 -2.36 20.06
C ASN A 6 -70.85 -3.70 19.79
N TRP A 7 -70.15 -4.75 19.34
CA TRP A 7 -70.38 -6.15 19.75
C TRP A 7 -69.17 -7.06 19.46
N LYS A 8 -68.66 -7.60 20.57
CA LYS A 8 -67.79 -8.75 20.84
C LYS A 8 -67.69 -9.85 19.76
N ASN A 9 -66.45 -10.31 19.50
CA ASN A 9 -66.04 -11.71 19.25
C ASN A 9 -64.50 -11.80 19.43
N LYS A 10 -63.98 -12.23 20.58
CA LYS A 10 -63.53 -13.60 20.96
C LYS A 10 -62.54 -14.28 19.99
N ARG A 11 -61.33 -14.53 20.55
CA ARG A 11 -60.24 -15.48 20.18
C ARG A 11 -59.49 -15.08 18.90
N MET A 12 -58.16 -15.08 18.84
CA MET A 12 -57.23 -16.14 19.23
C MET A 12 -55.82 -15.52 19.33
N VAL A 13 -55.05 -15.94 20.34
CA VAL A 13 -53.63 -15.60 20.50
C VAL A 13 -52.84 -16.33 19.42
N LEU A 14 -52.05 -15.60 18.64
CA LEU A 14 -50.91 -16.17 17.92
C LEU A 14 -49.76 -15.16 17.98
N GLN A 15 -48.90 -15.34 18.98
CA GLN A 15 -47.59 -14.68 19.02
C GLN A 15 -46.75 -15.24 17.86
N LEU A 16 -46.70 -14.53 16.73
CA LEU A 16 -45.64 -14.74 15.75
C LEU A 16 -44.43 -13.91 16.18
N ILE A 17 -43.47 -14.58 16.82
CA ILE A 17 -42.12 -14.06 17.01
C ILE A 17 -41.50 -14.00 15.61
N LEU A 18 -41.41 -12.80 15.03
CA LEU A 18 -40.57 -12.56 13.87
C LEU A 18 -39.12 -12.73 14.31
N PRO A 19 -38.34 -13.65 13.71
CA PRO A 19 -36.90 -13.63 13.93
C PRO A 19 -36.36 -12.31 13.37
N LEU A 20 -35.68 -11.58 14.24
CA LEU A 20 -34.82 -10.45 13.87
C LEU A 20 -33.74 -11.03 12.95
N VAL A 21 -33.96 -10.98 11.64
CA VAL A 21 -32.89 -11.24 10.67
C VAL A 21 -31.95 -10.05 10.81
N VAL A 22 -30.94 -10.23 11.65
CA VAL A 22 -29.77 -9.36 11.66
C VAL A 22 -29.13 -9.57 10.30
N LEU A 23 -29.42 -8.65 9.37
CA LEU A 23 -28.70 -8.53 8.13
C LEU A 23 -27.29 -8.08 8.50
N SER A 24 -26.42 -9.02 8.86
CA SER A 24 -25.00 -8.76 8.96
C SER A 24 -24.51 -8.43 7.56
N LEU A 25 -24.50 -7.14 7.22
CA LEU A 25 -23.63 -6.62 6.18
C LEU A 25 -22.20 -6.93 6.62
N VAL A 26 -21.70 -8.12 6.28
CA VAL A 26 -20.26 -8.29 6.12
C VAL A 26 -19.93 -7.49 4.88
N ALA A 27 -19.62 -6.21 5.06
CA ALA A 27 -18.90 -5.45 4.06
C ALA A 27 -17.57 -6.18 3.89
N LEU A 28 -17.48 -7.05 2.88
CA LEU A 28 -16.22 -7.53 2.34
C LEU A 28 -15.49 -6.31 1.79
N ASN A 29 -14.85 -5.57 2.67
CA ASN A 29 -13.87 -4.55 2.33
C ASN A 29 -12.60 -5.25 1.83
N SER A 30 -12.70 -6.04 0.76
CA SER A 30 -11.53 -6.41 -0.03
C SER A 30 -11.18 -5.22 -0.93
N CYS A 31 -11.01 -4.06 -0.32
CA CYS A 31 -10.29 -2.97 -0.95
C CYS A 31 -8.81 -3.34 -0.84
N SER A 32 -8.33 -4.11 -1.81
CA SER A 32 -6.95 -4.61 -1.87
C SER A 32 -5.97 -3.54 -1.39
N MET A 33 -5.14 -3.88 -0.42
CA MET A 33 -4.11 -2.98 0.13
C MET A 33 -2.94 -2.81 -0.83
N ASN A 34 -2.87 -3.60 -1.90
CA ASN A 34 -1.78 -3.57 -2.86
C ASN A 34 -1.56 -2.17 -3.45
N GLY A 35 -0.34 -1.65 -3.35
CA GLY A 35 0.05 -0.32 -3.81
C GLY A 35 -0.43 0.83 -2.94
N LYS A 36 -1.10 0.57 -1.81
CA LYS A 36 -1.56 1.63 -0.92
C LYS A 36 -0.49 2.06 0.07
N TYR A 37 -0.42 3.37 0.27
CA TYR A 37 0.36 3.98 1.32
C TYR A 37 -0.21 3.62 2.71
N ILE A 38 0.68 3.13 3.58
CA ILE A 38 0.44 2.89 5.01
C ILE A 38 0.56 4.22 5.78
N GLU A 39 1.51 5.06 5.37
CA GLU A 39 1.64 6.46 5.82
C GLU A 39 1.65 7.38 4.62
N GLN A 40 1.13 8.60 4.79
CA GLN A 40 1.22 9.63 3.75
C GLN A 40 2.69 9.84 3.35
N PRO A 41 2.99 9.97 2.04
CA PRO A 41 4.34 10.26 1.57
C PRO A 41 4.89 11.54 2.20
N LYS A 42 6.17 11.52 2.53
CA LYS A 42 6.91 12.66 3.10
C LYS A 42 7.94 13.15 2.09
N GLY A 43 8.37 14.40 2.27
CA GLY A 43 9.37 15.03 1.41
C GLY A 43 8.78 15.63 0.13
N PRO A 44 9.66 16.03 -0.81
CA PRO A 44 9.23 16.62 -2.08
C PRO A 44 8.48 15.61 -2.95
N ARG A 45 7.67 16.12 -3.87
CA ARG A 45 6.97 15.33 -4.89
C ARG A 45 7.66 15.53 -6.24
N GLY A 46 7.69 14.49 -7.07
CA GLY A 46 8.13 14.57 -8.47
C GLY A 46 7.28 13.70 -9.38
N LEU A 47 7.78 13.43 -10.59
CA LEU A 47 7.07 12.64 -11.59
C LEU A 47 7.52 11.17 -11.65
N CYS A 48 8.57 10.80 -10.92
CA CYS A 48 9.14 9.47 -10.99
C CYS A 48 8.24 8.40 -10.35
N SER A 49 8.46 7.14 -10.74
CA SER A 49 7.70 6.00 -10.25
C SER A 49 8.58 4.79 -9.95
N LEU A 50 8.15 3.94 -9.02
CA LEU A 50 8.76 2.65 -8.71
C LEU A 50 7.73 1.54 -8.84
N VAL A 51 8.10 0.50 -9.58
CA VAL A 51 7.34 -0.74 -9.75
C VAL A 51 7.98 -1.83 -8.90
N ILE A 52 7.25 -2.36 -7.93
CA ILE A 52 7.69 -3.48 -7.09
C ILE A 52 6.91 -4.73 -7.49
N ASN A 53 7.62 -5.80 -7.84
CA ASN A 53 7.04 -7.12 -8.03
C ASN A 53 7.36 -8.01 -6.82
N ASN A 54 6.33 -8.42 -6.08
CA ASN A 54 6.45 -9.31 -4.94
C ASN A 54 6.21 -10.77 -5.35
N ASN A 55 7.27 -11.53 -5.64
CA ASN A 55 7.15 -12.96 -5.95
C ASN A 55 7.17 -13.87 -4.70
N TYR A 56 7.10 -13.33 -3.48
CA TYR A 56 6.88 -14.17 -2.30
C TYR A 56 5.42 -14.66 -2.23
N ASP A 57 5.21 -15.78 -1.54
CA ASP A 57 3.87 -16.23 -1.13
C ASP A 57 3.32 -15.46 0.09
N HIS A 58 4.04 -14.43 0.54
CA HIS A 58 3.72 -13.58 1.68
C HIS A 58 3.53 -12.14 1.21
N ASP A 59 2.75 -11.38 1.97
CA ASP A 59 2.64 -9.95 1.75
C ASP A 59 3.93 -9.25 2.20
N ILE A 60 4.17 -8.05 1.66
CA ILE A 60 5.27 -7.20 2.08
C ILE A 60 4.80 -5.78 2.36
N VAL A 61 5.54 -5.10 3.21
CA VAL A 61 5.47 -3.65 3.36
C VAL A 61 6.83 -3.04 3.08
N VAL A 62 6.84 -1.95 2.32
CA VAL A 62 8.04 -1.35 1.74
C VAL A 62 8.23 0.05 2.28
N LYS A 63 9.43 0.33 2.78
CA LYS A 63 9.90 1.67 3.17
C LYS A 63 10.98 2.13 2.20
N LEU A 64 10.80 3.31 1.62
CA LEU A 64 11.87 4.03 0.91
C LEU A 64 12.40 5.18 1.76
N TYR A 65 13.71 5.37 1.73
CA TYR A 65 14.41 6.46 2.42
C TYR A 65 15.52 7.03 1.55
N ASP A 66 15.89 8.28 1.80
CA ASP A 66 17.01 8.93 1.14
C ASP A 66 18.33 8.36 1.67
N VAL A 67 19.26 8.02 0.78
CA VAL A 67 20.62 7.54 1.15
C VAL A 67 21.37 8.54 2.04
N LYS A 68 21.07 9.84 1.93
CA LYS A 68 21.66 10.91 2.75
C LYS A 68 21.03 11.00 4.14
N ASN A 69 19.81 10.49 4.32
CA ASN A 69 19.10 10.51 5.60
C ASN A 69 18.30 9.21 5.81
N PRO A 70 18.97 8.11 6.16
CA PRO A 70 18.36 6.78 6.24
C PRO A 70 17.37 6.61 7.40
N ASN A 71 17.29 7.57 8.32
CA ASN A 71 16.36 7.53 9.45
C ASN A 71 14.97 8.08 9.09
N VAL A 72 14.80 8.68 7.90
CA VAL A 72 13.54 9.26 7.45
C VAL A 72 12.93 8.43 6.33
N THR A 73 11.86 7.70 6.66
CA THR A 73 11.01 7.05 5.65
C THR A 73 10.20 8.08 4.88
N LEU A 74 10.41 8.13 3.56
CA LEU A 74 9.71 9.01 2.61
C LEU A 74 8.45 8.35 2.05
N HIS A 75 8.53 7.07 1.72
CA HIS A 75 7.40 6.29 1.21
C HIS A 75 7.23 5.04 2.06
N PHE A 76 6.00 4.75 2.48
CA PHE A 76 5.68 3.52 3.22
C PHE A 76 4.38 2.93 2.68
N PHE A 77 4.46 1.78 2.02
CA PHE A 77 3.34 1.20 1.29
C PHE A 77 3.31 -0.32 1.35
N TYR A 78 2.16 -0.88 1.00
CA TYR A 78 1.87 -2.32 1.03
C TYR A 78 1.94 -2.93 -0.36
N VAL A 79 2.45 -4.16 -0.48
CA VAL A 79 2.41 -4.95 -1.72
C VAL A 79 1.96 -6.37 -1.38
N SER A 80 0.88 -6.80 -2.01
CA SER A 80 0.32 -8.13 -1.75
C SER A 80 1.23 -9.24 -2.27
N SER A 81 1.10 -10.43 -1.71
CA SER A 81 1.70 -11.67 -2.21
C SER A 81 1.40 -11.87 -3.69
N LYS A 82 2.39 -12.35 -4.44
CA LYS A 82 2.32 -12.61 -5.90
C LYS A 82 1.74 -11.45 -6.71
N SER A 83 1.93 -10.21 -6.25
CA SER A 83 1.34 -9.03 -6.84
C SER A 83 2.41 -8.00 -7.20
N THR A 84 2.06 -7.13 -8.15
CA THR A 84 2.86 -5.97 -8.52
C THR A 84 2.17 -4.70 -8.04
N ALA A 85 2.95 -3.78 -7.49
CA ALA A 85 2.50 -2.45 -7.08
C ALA A 85 3.33 -1.37 -7.76
N THR A 86 2.68 -0.28 -8.16
CA THR A 86 3.35 0.92 -8.67
C THR A 86 3.07 2.07 -7.72
N ILE A 87 4.12 2.69 -7.22
CA ILE A 87 4.03 3.99 -6.55
C ILE A 87 4.56 5.08 -7.47
N ALA A 88 3.79 6.15 -7.61
CA ALA A 88 4.14 7.33 -8.38
C ALA A 88 4.35 8.54 -7.47
N GLY A 89 4.80 9.64 -8.04
CA GLY A 89 4.97 10.90 -7.31
C GLY A 89 6.32 11.03 -6.61
N ILE A 90 7.29 10.17 -6.93
CA ILE A 90 8.61 10.15 -6.31
C ILE A 90 9.43 11.32 -6.85
N ALA A 91 10.05 12.09 -5.95
CA ALA A 91 10.96 13.16 -6.34
C ALA A 91 12.30 12.61 -6.86
N PRO A 92 12.99 13.34 -7.75
CA PRO A 92 14.36 13.02 -8.13
C PRO A 92 15.27 12.88 -6.91
N GLY A 93 16.14 11.88 -6.92
CA GLY A 93 17.01 11.56 -5.79
C GLY A 93 17.48 10.11 -5.78
N ASN A 94 18.31 9.77 -4.80
CA ASN A 94 18.82 8.43 -4.59
C ASN A 94 18.13 7.84 -3.37
N LEU A 95 17.30 6.82 -3.57
CA LEU A 95 16.59 6.14 -2.50
C LEU A 95 17.09 4.71 -2.32
N MET A 96 16.99 4.20 -1.10
CA MET A 96 17.15 2.79 -0.80
C MET A 96 15.86 2.22 -0.21
N MET A 97 15.75 0.89 -0.21
CA MET A 97 14.55 0.19 0.19
C MET A 97 14.81 -0.73 1.39
N ARG A 98 13.95 -0.64 2.39
CA ARG A 98 13.74 -1.69 3.39
C ARG A 98 12.37 -2.31 3.18
N TYR A 99 12.22 -3.59 3.45
CA TYR A 99 10.92 -4.22 3.46
C TYR A 99 10.79 -5.24 4.59
N SER A 100 9.58 -5.38 5.09
CA SER A 100 9.18 -6.47 5.95
C SER A 100 8.27 -7.39 5.16
N LYS A 101 8.42 -8.69 5.34
CA LYS A 101 7.61 -9.74 4.74
C LYS A 101 6.95 -10.55 5.84
N GLY A 102 5.68 -10.93 5.65
CA GLY A 102 4.97 -11.78 6.59
C GLY A 102 3.49 -11.90 6.24
N SER A 103 2.72 -12.36 7.23
CA SER A 103 1.27 -12.55 7.13
C SER A 103 0.57 -11.80 8.27
N ASP A 104 -0.72 -11.51 8.08
CA ASP A 104 -1.58 -10.79 9.02
C ASP A 104 -1.01 -9.44 9.46
N TRP A 105 -1.04 -8.49 8.54
CA TRP A 105 -0.61 -7.12 8.79
C TRP A 105 -1.49 -6.44 9.84
N ASP A 106 -0.88 -6.06 10.98
CA ASP A 106 -1.51 -5.20 11.98
C ASP A 106 -1.21 -3.73 11.64
N SER A 107 -2.22 -3.01 11.18
CA SER A 107 -2.10 -1.59 10.81
C SER A 107 -1.85 -0.66 12.00
N LYS A 108 -2.22 -1.07 13.22
CA LYS A 108 -1.98 -0.29 14.45
C LYS A 108 -0.55 -0.45 14.91
N GLN A 109 -0.05 -1.69 14.95
CA GLN A 109 1.33 -1.99 15.33
C GLN A 109 2.33 -1.76 14.20
N LYS A 110 1.84 -1.64 12.96
CA LYS A 110 2.63 -1.50 11.73
C LYS A 110 3.64 -2.63 11.56
N MET A 111 3.19 -3.85 11.79
CA MET A 111 4.00 -5.06 11.61
C MET A 111 3.13 -6.25 11.23
N PHE A 112 3.76 -7.25 10.60
CA PHE A 112 3.16 -8.57 10.44
C PHE A 112 3.20 -9.32 11.77
N LEU A 113 2.11 -10.02 12.08
CA LEU A 113 1.97 -10.82 13.30
C LEU A 113 2.56 -12.22 13.16
N HIS A 114 2.69 -12.71 11.91
CA HIS A 114 3.19 -14.06 11.61
C HIS A 114 4.27 -14.06 10.53
N ASP A 115 5.21 -15.01 10.64
CA ASP A 115 6.29 -15.28 9.69
C ASP A 115 7.08 -14.04 9.25
N ARG A 116 7.24 -13.10 10.20
CA ARG A 116 7.87 -11.81 9.95
C ARG A 116 9.36 -11.97 9.70
N SER A 117 9.84 -11.33 8.65
CA SER A 117 11.26 -11.19 8.32
C SER A 117 11.51 -9.85 7.66
N ASN A 118 12.62 -9.18 8.01
CA ASN A 118 12.95 -7.85 7.50
C ASN A 118 14.24 -7.88 6.71
N TYR A 119 14.30 -7.03 5.69
CA TYR A 119 15.42 -6.95 4.76
C TYR A 119 15.67 -5.52 4.30
N GLU A 120 16.91 -5.24 3.92
CA GLU A 120 17.35 -4.03 3.20
C GLU A 120 17.87 -4.43 1.82
N SER A 121 17.53 -3.66 0.79
CA SER A 121 18.06 -3.87 -0.56
C SER A 121 19.47 -3.31 -0.67
N ASP A 122 20.36 -4.01 -1.37
CA ASP A 122 21.70 -3.49 -1.68
C ASP A 122 21.70 -2.51 -2.88
N GLN A 123 20.52 -2.31 -3.51
CA GLN A 123 20.36 -1.44 -4.66
C GLN A 123 19.99 0.00 -4.25
N ILE A 124 20.67 0.97 -4.86
CA ILE A 124 20.25 2.38 -4.86
C ILE A 124 19.37 2.64 -6.07
N PHE A 125 18.15 3.12 -5.82
CA PHE A 125 17.22 3.57 -6.85
C PHE A 125 17.50 5.03 -7.19
N LYS A 126 18.02 5.28 -8.38
CA LYS A 126 18.30 6.63 -8.89
C LYS A 126 17.07 7.15 -9.65
N PHE A 127 16.42 8.16 -9.09
CA PHE A 127 15.29 8.85 -9.71
C PHE A 127 15.74 10.16 -10.33
N GLU A 128 15.40 10.37 -11.60
CA GLU A 128 15.80 11.53 -12.39
C GLU A 128 14.58 12.15 -13.07
N GLU A 129 14.53 13.48 -13.10
CA GLU A 129 13.56 14.27 -13.88
C GLU A 129 14.34 15.37 -14.61
N THR A 130 14.08 15.51 -15.90
CA THR A 130 14.71 16.54 -16.74
C THR A 130 13.65 17.25 -17.57
N GLU A 131 13.82 18.56 -17.78
CA GLU A 131 12.98 19.36 -18.67
C GLU A 131 13.85 19.88 -19.81
N THR A 132 13.47 19.58 -21.04
CA THR A 132 14.15 20.08 -22.24
C THR A 132 13.27 21.15 -22.89
N GLU A 133 13.85 22.32 -23.12
CA GLU A 133 13.20 23.42 -23.84
C GLU A 133 13.74 23.49 -25.27
N THR A 134 12.85 23.35 -26.25
CA THR A 134 13.18 23.48 -27.67
C THR A 134 12.50 24.70 -28.25
N LYS A 135 13.29 25.63 -28.79
CA LYS A 135 12.78 26.82 -29.49
C LYS A 135 12.69 26.53 -30.97
N THR A 136 11.49 26.69 -31.53
CA THR A 136 11.20 26.52 -32.97
C THR A 136 10.62 27.81 -33.53
N SER A 137 10.40 27.87 -34.85
CA SER A 137 9.66 28.96 -35.48
C SER A 137 8.26 29.16 -34.91
N ASP A 138 7.67 28.09 -34.37
CA ASP A 138 6.26 28.05 -33.96
C ASP A 138 6.09 28.29 -32.45
N GLY A 139 7.21 28.42 -31.71
CA GLY A 139 7.21 28.75 -30.29
C GLY A 139 8.20 27.91 -29.47
N ILE A 140 7.99 27.94 -28.15
CA ILE A 140 8.78 27.22 -27.16
C ILE A 140 8.06 25.93 -26.78
N TYR A 141 8.71 24.79 -26.99
CA TYR A 141 8.23 23.48 -26.60
C TYR A 141 8.99 23.00 -25.37
N LYS A 142 8.27 22.51 -24.36
CA LYS A 142 8.85 21.95 -23.13
C LYS A 142 8.50 20.48 -23.04
N GLU A 143 9.50 19.62 -22.99
CA GLU A 143 9.35 18.18 -22.81
C GLU A 143 9.94 17.77 -21.46
N ARG A 144 9.23 16.92 -20.73
CA ARG A 144 9.70 16.37 -19.45
C ARG A 144 9.96 14.89 -19.57
N HIS A 145 11.14 14.48 -19.15
CA HIS A 145 11.54 13.07 -19.04
C HIS A 145 11.72 12.73 -17.57
N TYR A 146 11.18 11.60 -17.13
CA TYR A 146 11.32 11.13 -15.76
C TYR A 146 11.55 9.62 -15.71
N SER A 147 12.27 9.19 -14.67
CA SER A 147 12.61 7.78 -14.50
C SER A 147 11.44 6.94 -13.96
N VAL A 148 11.36 5.70 -14.44
CA VAL A 148 10.54 4.63 -13.86
C VAL A 148 11.47 3.48 -13.48
N GLN A 149 11.57 3.19 -12.19
CA GLN A 149 12.41 2.12 -11.65
C GLN A 149 11.58 0.84 -11.46
N GLN A 150 12.22 -0.32 -11.57
CA GLN A 150 11.59 -1.63 -11.34
C GLN A 150 12.45 -2.51 -10.45
N TYR A 151 11.81 -3.22 -9.51
CA TYR A 151 12.49 -4.13 -8.59
C TYR A 151 11.64 -5.40 -8.36
N THR A 152 12.26 -6.56 -8.53
CA THR A 152 11.60 -7.86 -8.41
C THR A 152 12.17 -8.63 -7.23
N LEU A 153 11.35 -8.85 -6.20
CA LEU A 153 11.68 -9.59 -5.01
C LEU A 153 11.45 -11.10 -5.21
N ASN A 154 12.28 -11.95 -4.58
CA ASN A 154 12.21 -13.41 -4.66
C ASN A 154 12.28 -13.99 -6.08
N ALA A 155 13.27 -13.60 -6.86
CA ALA A 155 13.35 -14.01 -8.25
C ALA A 155 14.02 -15.37 -8.48
N SER A 156 13.64 -16.38 -7.70
CA SER A 156 14.19 -17.75 -7.72
C SER A 156 14.10 -18.48 -9.07
N SER A 157 13.63 -17.81 -10.13
CA SER A 157 13.53 -18.27 -11.53
C SER A 157 14.56 -17.68 -12.50
N GLY A 158 15.61 -16.98 -12.02
CA GLY A 158 16.70 -16.48 -12.89
C GLY A 158 16.46 -15.11 -13.52
N GLU A 159 15.42 -14.39 -13.12
CA GLU A 159 15.00 -13.10 -13.69
C GLU A 159 15.12 -11.91 -12.73
N GLY A 160 15.78 -12.04 -11.57
CA GLY A 160 15.84 -10.93 -10.60
C GLY A 160 17.20 -10.35 -10.31
N ASN A 161 17.11 -9.09 -9.91
CA ASN A 161 18.19 -8.21 -9.50
C ASN A 161 18.23 -7.95 -7.98
N ALA A 162 17.38 -8.63 -7.20
CA ALA A 162 17.28 -8.36 -5.77
C ALA A 162 18.35 -9.07 -4.95
N THR A 163 19.45 -8.38 -4.68
CA THR A 163 20.33 -8.69 -3.54
C THR A 163 19.84 -7.92 -2.32
N VAL A 164 19.65 -8.64 -1.22
CA VAL A 164 19.10 -8.11 0.02
C VAL A 164 19.88 -8.64 1.22
N SER A 165 19.99 -7.80 2.25
CA SER A 165 20.61 -8.14 3.52
C SER A 165 19.52 -8.24 4.61
N PRO A 166 19.51 -9.30 5.46
CA PRO A 166 18.58 -9.38 6.57
C PRO A 166 18.87 -8.26 7.60
N ILE A 167 17.83 -7.68 8.16
CA ILE A 167 17.90 -6.64 9.20
C ILE A 167 16.97 -7.02 10.37
N ASP A 168 17.21 -6.46 11.54
CA ASP A 168 16.34 -6.71 12.70
C ASP A 168 15.10 -5.79 12.74
N ASP A 169 14.18 -6.04 13.67
CA ASP A 169 12.98 -5.20 13.84
C ASP A 169 13.31 -3.77 14.24
N LYS A 170 14.42 -3.57 14.95
CA LYS A 170 14.87 -2.25 15.38
C LYS A 170 15.35 -1.46 14.17
N GLU A 171 16.18 -2.02 13.31
CA GLU A 171 16.64 -1.40 12.06
C GLU A 171 15.48 -1.12 11.08
N PHE A 172 14.48 -2.00 11.03
CA PHE A 172 13.29 -1.77 10.21
C PHE A 172 12.40 -0.65 10.77
N ASN A 173 12.22 -0.57 12.09
CA ASN A 173 11.30 0.38 12.74
C ASN A 173 11.93 1.69 13.20
N ASP A 174 13.25 1.73 13.38
CA ASP A 174 13.98 2.86 13.93
C ASP A 174 13.83 4.08 13.03
N LYS A 175 12.96 4.97 13.50
CA LYS A 175 13.22 6.40 13.50
C LYS A 175 14.29 6.62 14.58
N LYS A 176 15.58 6.62 14.22
CA LYS A 176 16.57 7.23 15.11
C LYS A 176 16.34 8.73 15.19
#